data_AF-A0AAI8QF30-F1
#
_entry.id   AF-A0AAI8QF30-F1
#
_cell.length_a   1.000
_cell.length_b   1.000
_cell.length_c   1.000
_cell.angle_alpha   90.00
_cell.angle_beta   90.00
_cell.angle_gamma   90.00
#
_symmetry.space_group_name_H-M   'P 1'
#
loop_
_entity.id
_entity.type
_entity.pdbx_description
1 polymer ?
#
loop_
_entity_poly.entity_id
_entity_poly.type
_entity_poly.pdbx_seq_one_letter_code
_entity_poly.pdbx_strand_id
1 'polypeptide(L)'
;MTGITLTAEQIRNAPAPVRQWIEQEVITSLGLASRTPLAAPPQAAHLVACSVDDMAGVLEHIRGVLPAVNVLFELGRPGISFGQPAVMTFRLMDILHHTRLQDIGQVMTCLEMINRALTEVRKDPSVLFCGFDNEGHCLIAPQTQASIAMLWQTMMERQQAAREHEAGSRVAPAA
;
A
#
# COMPACT_ATOMS: atom_id res chain seq x y z
N MET A 1 -29.74 35.49 3.28
CA MET A 1 -28.45 34.79 3.44
C MET A 1 -27.48 35.77 4.08
N THR A 2 -27.00 35.47 5.28
CA THR A 2 -26.01 36.31 5.97
C THR A 2 -24.65 35.69 5.67
N GLY A 3 -23.86 36.32 4.80
CA GLY A 3 -22.49 35.87 4.50
C GLY A 3 -21.51 36.50 5.49
N ILE A 4 -20.64 35.68 6.08
CA ILE A 4 -19.51 36.15 6.90
C ILE A 4 -18.24 35.94 6.07
N THR A 5 -17.45 37.00 5.89
CA THR A 5 -16.13 36.90 5.24
C THR A 5 -15.06 36.86 6.32
N LEU A 6 -14.27 35.78 6.36
CA LEU A 6 -13.15 35.60 7.26
C LEU A 6 -11.85 35.59 6.49
N THR A 7 -10.83 36.29 6.98
CA THR A 7 -9.47 36.21 6.44
C THR A 7 -8.73 35.00 7.01
N ALA A 8 -7.68 34.53 6.31
CA ALA A 8 -6.84 33.43 6.79
C ALA A 8 -6.19 33.72 8.14
N GLU A 9 -5.90 34.99 8.43
CA GLU A 9 -5.33 35.42 9.71
C GLU A 9 -6.36 35.34 10.85
N GLN A 10 -7.61 35.73 10.59
CA GLN A 10 -8.71 35.60 11.55
C GLN A 10 -8.99 34.14 11.90
N ILE A 11 -8.90 33.22 10.93
CA ILE A 11 -9.07 31.77 11.15
C ILE A 11 -7.93 31.21 12.02
N ARG A 12 -6.68 31.60 11.76
CA ARG A 12 -5.52 31.15 12.56
C ARG A 12 -5.61 31.62 14.01
N ASN A 13 -6.01 32.86 14.22
CA ASN A 13 -6.11 33.47 15.55
C ASN A 13 -7.42 33.17 16.30
N ALA A 14 -8.35 32.43 15.68
CA ALA A 14 -9.61 32.04 16.33
C ALA A 14 -9.39 31.05 17.50
N PRO A 15 -10.28 31.04 18.51
CA PRO A 15 -10.28 30.01 19.55
C PRO A 15 -10.36 28.60 18.95
N ALA A 16 -9.70 27.62 19.56
CA ALA A 16 -9.63 26.26 19.03
C ALA A 16 -11.00 25.63 18.69
N PRO A 17 -12.07 25.78 19.50
CA PRO A 17 -13.39 25.27 19.14
C PRO A 17 -13.98 25.91 17.88
N VAL A 18 -13.70 27.20 17.67
CA VAL A 18 -14.18 27.95 16.50
C VAL A 18 -13.43 27.50 15.24
N ARG A 19 -12.12 27.27 15.34
CA ARG A 19 -11.32 26.75 14.23
C ARG A 19 -11.78 25.36 13.81
N GLN A 20 -12.00 24.47 14.77
CA GLN A 20 -12.51 23.12 14.52
C GLN A 20 -13.89 23.15 13.85
N TRP A 21 -14.78 24.05 14.29
CA TRP A 21 -16.08 24.23 13.67
C TRP A 21 -15.96 24.74 12.22
N ILE A 22 -15.09 25.72 11.95
CA ILE A 22 -14.83 26.21 10.58
C ILE A 22 -14.30 25.09 9.67
N GLU A 23 -13.36 24.29 10.17
CA GLU A 23 -12.82 23.14 9.42
C GLU A 23 -13.92 22.12 9.08
N GLN A 24 -14.78 21.77 10.05
CA GLN A 24 -15.92 20.87 9.83
C GLN A 24 -16.93 21.44 8.83
N GLU A 25 -17.23 22.73 8.90
CA GLU A 25 -18.20 23.38 8.02
C GLU A 25 -17.68 23.44 6.57
N VAL A 26 -16.39 23.72 6.38
CA VAL A 26 -15.73 23.70 5.06
C VAL A 26 -15.70 22.28 4.49
N ILE A 27 -15.33 21.29 5.31
CA ILE A 27 -15.33 19.87 4.93
C ILE A 27 -16.74 19.43 4.49
N THR A 28 -17.77 19.81 5.26
CA THR A 28 -19.17 19.49 4.97
C THR A 28 -19.65 20.19 3.69
N SER A 29 -19.36 21.48 3.54
CA SER A 29 -19.78 22.30 2.40
C SER A 29 -19.12 21.90 1.08
N LEU A 30 -17.87 21.45 1.14
CA LEU A 30 -17.13 20.94 -0.02
C LEU A 30 -17.48 19.48 -0.36
N GLY A 31 -18.34 18.82 0.43
CA GLY A 31 -18.60 17.39 0.30
C GLY A 31 -17.36 16.52 0.55
N LEU A 32 -16.33 17.08 1.18
CA LEU A 32 -15.12 16.37 1.64
C LEU A 32 -15.37 15.63 2.94
N ALA A 33 -16.48 15.92 3.63
CA ALA A 33 -17.01 15.06 4.66
C ALA A 33 -17.20 13.70 3.99
N SER A 34 -16.27 12.78 4.27
CA SER A 34 -16.41 11.38 3.93
C SER A 34 -17.85 11.02 4.17
N ARG A 35 -18.55 10.66 3.09
CA ARG A 35 -19.87 10.03 3.16
C ARG A 35 -19.88 9.17 4.42
N THR A 36 -20.87 9.41 5.27
CA THR A 36 -21.36 8.52 6.34
C THR A 36 -20.70 7.17 6.23
N PRO A 37 -20.04 6.61 7.27
CA PRO A 37 -19.32 5.35 7.14
C PRO A 37 -20.28 4.29 6.60
N LEU A 38 -20.28 4.16 5.27
CA LEU A 38 -20.73 2.98 4.58
C LEU A 38 -19.80 1.96 5.18
N ALA A 39 -20.39 1.00 5.88
CA ALA A 39 -19.69 -0.17 6.39
C ALA A 39 -18.56 -0.50 5.42
N ALA A 40 -17.33 -0.54 5.92
CA ALA A 40 -16.14 -0.73 5.09
C ALA A 40 -16.49 -1.76 4.01
N PRO A 41 -16.25 -1.45 2.71
CA PRO A 41 -16.65 -2.35 1.63
C PRO A 41 -16.23 -3.76 2.03
N PRO A 42 -17.08 -4.79 1.85
CA PRO A 42 -16.88 -6.11 2.47
C PRO A 42 -15.48 -6.69 2.25
N GLN A 43 -14.82 -6.28 1.17
CA GLN A 43 -13.44 -6.59 0.82
C GLN A 43 -12.40 -6.09 1.85
N ALA A 44 -12.60 -4.91 2.44
CA ALA A 44 -11.73 -4.36 3.49
C ALA A 44 -11.85 -5.13 4.82
N ALA A 45 -13.00 -5.78 5.07
CA ALA A 45 -13.22 -6.57 6.28
C ALA A 45 -12.42 -7.90 6.30
N HIS A 46 -11.97 -8.37 5.14
CA HIS A 46 -11.19 -9.60 4.99
C HIS A 46 -9.69 -9.37 4.70
N LEU A 47 -9.26 -8.11 4.63
CA LEU A 47 -7.84 -7.78 4.46
C LEU A 47 -7.07 -8.13 5.73
N VAL A 48 -6.04 -8.97 5.57
CA VAL A 48 -5.17 -9.36 6.68
C VAL A 48 -3.91 -8.51 6.68
N ALA A 49 -3.59 -7.99 7.85
CA ALA A 49 -2.31 -7.35 8.11
C ALA A 49 -1.18 -8.37 8.06
N CYS A 50 -0.27 -8.25 7.09
CA CYS A 50 0.79 -9.23 6.86
C CYS A 50 2.12 -8.80 7.49
N SER A 51 2.81 -9.76 8.11
CA SER A 51 4.17 -9.59 8.63
C SER A 51 5.21 -9.75 7.53
N VAL A 52 6.47 -9.42 7.82
CA VAL A 52 7.60 -9.63 6.90
C VAL A 52 7.76 -11.11 6.58
N ASP A 53 7.57 -12.00 7.56
CA ASP A 53 7.68 -13.45 7.35
C ASP A 53 6.59 -13.97 6.41
N ASP A 54 5.36 -13.46 6.52
CA ASP A 54 4.29 -13.78 5.58
C ASP A 54 4.68 -13.34 4.16
N MET A 55 5.23 -12.13 4.01
CA MET A 55 5.63 -11.59 2.70
C MET A 55 6.84 -12.31 2.11
N ALA A 56 7.79 -12.74 2.96
CA ALA A 56 8.90 -13.58 2.53
C ALA A 56 8.38 -14.94 2.02
N GLY A 57 7.44 -15.56 2.75
CA GLY A 57 6.77 -16.78 2.30
C GLY A 57 6.06 -16.60 0.96
N VAL A 58 5.30 -15.51 0.80
CA VAL A 58 4.62 -15.18 -0.46
C VAL A 58 5.62 -14.99 -1.60
N LEU A 59 6.70 -14.25 -1.37
CA LEU A 59 7.76 -14.01 -2.35
C LEU A 59 8.37 -15.33 -2.84
N GLU A 60 8.65 -16.29 -1.94
CA GLU A 60 9.19 -17.59 -2.33
C GLU A 60 8.25 -18.39 -3.25
N HIS A 61 6.93 -18.27 -3.07
CA HIS A 61 5.95 -18.94 -3.93
C HIS A 61 5.88 -18.31 -5.33
N ILE A 62 6.03 -16.97 -5.42
CA ILE A 62 5.89 -16.24 -6.69
C ILE A 62 7.22 -15.94 -7.39
N ARG A 63 8.38 -16.28 -6.80
CA ARG A 63 9.71 -15.90 -7.30
C ARG A 63 10.00 -16.31 -8.76
N GLY A 64 9.35 -17.35 -9.26
CA GLY A 64 9.47 -17.81 -10.65
C GLY A 64 8.67 -16.97 -11.66
N VAL A 65 7.79 -16.08 -11.19
CA VAL A 65 6.91 -15.25 -11.99
C VAL A 65 7.27 -13.78 -11.76
N LEU A 66 8.25 -13.29 -12.53
CA LEU A 66 8.80 -11.94 -12.39
C LEU A 66 7.73 -10.81 -12.44
N PRO A 67 6.68 -10.89 -13.29
CA PRO A 67 5.56 -9.94 -13.23
C PRO A 67 4.92 -9.81 -11.83
N ALA A 68 4.65 -10.95 -11.18
CA ALA A 68 4.02 -10.95 -9.85
C ALA A 68 4.96 -10.39 -8.78
N VAL A 69 6.27 -10.69 -8.88
CA VAL A 69 7.29 -10.11 -8.00
C VAL A 69 7.34 -8.59 -8.12
N ASN A 70 7.31 -8.05 -9.35
CA ASN A 70 7.30 -6.61 -9.58
C ASN A 70 6.05 -5.94 -9.00
N VAL A 71 4.88 -6.56 -9.20
CA VAL A 71 3.62 -6.07 -8.61
C VAL A 71 3.68 -6.09 -7.09
N LEU A 72 4.21 -7.15 -6.48
CA LEU A 72 4.37 -7.23 -5.03
C LEU A 72 5.21 -6.06 -4.52
N PHE A 73 6.37 -5.79 -5.11
CA PHE A 73 7.23 -4.70 -4.65
C PHE A 73 6.70 -3.30 -4.98
N GLU A 74 5.91 -3.14 -6.05
CA GLU A 74 5.22 -1.87 -6.32
C GLU A 74 4.26 -1.50 -5.18
N LEU A 75 3.60 -2.48 -4.58
CA LEU A 75 2.75 -2.28 -3.40
C LEU A 75 3.53 -1.94 -2.13
N GLY A 76 4.86 -2.06 -2.14
CA GLY A 76 5.74 -1.60 -1.07
C GLY A 76 6.06 -0.11 -1.15
N ARG A 77 5.65 0.61 -2.20
CA ARG A 77 5.90 2.04 -2.30
C ARG A 77 5.12 2.84 -1.25
N PRO A 78 5.68 3.95 -0.74
CA PRO A 78 4.97 4.83 0.18
C PRO A 78 3.68 5.33 -0.45
N GLY A 79 2.57 5.13 0.24
CA GLY A 79 1.24 5.58 -0.17
C GLY A 79 0.56 6.38 0.94
N ILE A 80 -0.63 6.89 0.64
CA ILE A 80 -1.47 7.56 1.64
C ILE A 80 -2.54 6.57 2.11
N SER A 81 -2.71 6.42 3.42
CA SER A 81 -3.78 5.59 3.99
C SER A 81 -5.01 6.43 4.30
N PHE A 82 -6.19 5.86 4.05
CA PHE A 82 -7.46 6.49 4.36
C PHE A 82 -8.49 5.45 4.85
N GLY A 83 -9.56 5.91 5.52
CA GLY A 83 -10.68 5.07 5.95
C GLY A 83 -10.60 4.54 7.39
N GLN A 84 -11.65 3.81 7.79
CA GLN A 84 -11.77 3.08 9.06
C GLN A 84 -12.39 1.69 8.78
N PRO A 85 -11.64 0.59 8.87
CA PRO A 85 -10.20 0.51 9.16
C PRO A 85 -9.35 1.17 8.05
N ALA A 86 -8.17 1.66 8.41
CA ALA A 86 -7.27 2.31 7.46
C ALA A 86 -6.76 1.31 6.43
N VAL A 87 -6.85 1.68 5.15
CA VAL A 87 -6.35 0.89 4.02
C VAL A 87 -5.39 1.74 3.18
N MET A 88 -4.42 1.08 2.55
CA MET A 88 -3.60 1.67 1.50
C MET A 88 -4.26 1.42 0.16
N THR A 89 -4.34 2.46 -0.66
CA THR A 89 -5.03 2.43 -1.95
C THR A 89 -4.03 2.64 -3.07
N PHE A 90 -4.02 1.74 -4.05
CA PHE A 90 -3.17 1.80 -5.24
C PHE A 90 -4.03 1.74 -6.50
N ARG A 91 -3.87 2.68 -7.42
CA ARG A 91 -4.58 2.63 -8.70
C ARG A 91 -4.02 1.49 -9.55
N LEU A 92 -4.87 0.62 -10.08
CA LEU A 92 -4.44 -0.47 -10.95
C LEU A 92 -3.70 0.06 -12.20
N MET A 93 -4.09 1.23 -12.69
CA MET A 93 -3.38 1.92 -13.76
C MET A 93 -1.95 2.31 -13.35
N ASP A 94 -1.71 2.80 -12.13
CA ASP A 94 -0.36 3.15 -11.71
C ASP A 94 0.52 1.91 -11.58
N ILE A 95 -0.04 0.82 -11.02
CA ILE A 95 0.64 -0.48 -10.95
C ILE A 95 1.00 -0.95 -12.37
N LEU A 96 0.07 -0.91 -13.32
CA LEU A 96 0.29 -1.23 -14.73
C LEU A 96 1.48 -0.46 -15.31
N HIS A 97 1.49 0.87 -15.16
CA HIS A 97 2.53 1.74 -15.70
C HIS A 97 3.91 1.49 -15.05
N HIS A 98 3.95 1.34 -13.73
CA HIS A 98 5.22 1.18 -13.01
C HIS A 98 5.84 -0.20 -13.19
N THR A 99 5.00 -1.24 -13.29
CA THR A 99 5.44 -2.62 -13.53
C THR A 99 5.65 -2.94 -15.02
N ARG A 100 5.25 -2.02 -15.91
CA ARG A 100 5.35 -2.14 -17.37
C ARG A 100 4.60 -3.36 -17.93
N LEU A 101 3.50 -3.73 -17.29
CA LEU A 101 2.61 -4.78 -17.81
C LEU A 101 1.82 -4.26 -19.02
N GLN A 102 1.29 -5.17 -19.82
CA GLN A 102 0.64 -4.79 -21.09
C GLN A 102 -0.80 -4.31 -20.90
N ASP A 103 -1.51 -4.90 -19.94
CA ASP A 103 -2.92 -4.62 -19.70
C ASP A 103 -3.29 -4.85 -18.23
N ILE A 104 -4.46 -4.35 -17.84
CA ILE A 104 -5.00 -4.47 -16.47
C ILE A 104 -5.29 -5.93 -16.10
N GLY A 105 -5.64 -6.79 -17.06
CA GLY A 105 -5.88 -8.21 -16.82
C GLY A 105 -4.62 -8.92 -16.31
N GLN A 106 -3.44 -8.56 -16.82
CA GLN A 106 -2.16 -9.05 -16.30
C GLN A 106 -1.90 -8.58 -14.86
N VAL A 107 -2.23 -7.33 -14.54
CA VAL A 107 -2.13 -6.81 -13.16
C VAL A 107 -3.03 -7.62 -12.23
N MET A 108 -4.29 -7.82 -12.61
CA MET A 108 -5.26 -8.59 -11.83
C MET A 108 -4.79 -10.04 -11.63
N THR A 109 -4.30 -10.69 -12.69
CA THR A 109 -3.76 -12.06 -12.62
C THR A 109 -2.59 -12.16 -11.65
N CYS A 110 -1.69 -11.16 -11.63
CA CYS A 110 -0.58 -11.11 -10.69
C CYS A 110 -1.07 -10.95 -9.24
N LEU A 111 -2.04 -10.07 -9.01
CA LEU A 111 -2.60 -9.82 -7.67
C LEU A 111 -3.39 -11.04 -7.15
N GLU A 112 -4.12 -11.75 -8.01
CA GLU A 112 -4.76 -13.02 -7.67
C GLU A 112 -3.75 -14.11 -7.29
N MET A 113 -2.63 -14.20 -8.02
CA MET A 113 -1.54 -15.12 -7.70
C MET A 113 -0.92 -14.81 -6.33
N ILE A 114 -0.74 -13.52 -6.01
CA ILE A 114 -0.24 -13.08 -4.70
C ILE A 114 -1.24 -13.41 -3.58
N ASN A 115 -2.54 -13.15 -3.80
CA ASN A 115 -3.60 -13.55 -2.86
C ASN A 115 -3.55 -15.06 -2.58
N ARG A 116 -3.46 -15.88 -3.63
CA ARG A 116 -3.36 -17.34 -3.50
C ARG A 116 -2.11 -17.76 -2.75
N ALA A 117 -0.95 -17.18 -3.07
CA ALA A 117 0.29 -17.46 -2.34
C ALA A 117 0.15 -17.16 -0.84
N LEU A 118 -0.56 -16.08 -0.46
CA LEU A 118 -0.81 -15.79 0.96
C LEU A 118 -1.69 -16.86 1.61
N THR A 119 -2.75 -17.32 0.94
CA THR A 119 -3.61 -18.40 1.47
C THR A 119 -2.83 -19.70 1.70
N GLU A 120 -1.86 -20.00 0.83
CA GLU A 120 -0.98 -21.18 0.96
C GLU A 120 0.00 -21.02 2.13
N VAL A 121 0.60 -19.83 2.30
CA VAL A 121 1.52 -19.50 3.40
C VAL A 121 0.81 -19.56 4.76
N ARG A 122 -0.37 -18.94 4.89
CA ARG A 122 -1.13 -18.93 6.14
C ARG A 122 -1.97 -20.18 6.38
N LYS A 123 -2.14 -21.04 5.37
CA LYS A 123 -3.03 -22.22 5.40
C LYS A 123 -4.47 -21.87 5.78
N ASP A 124 -4.91 -20.69 5.35
CA ASP A 124 -6.24 -20.16 5.62
C ASP A 124 -6.81 -19.59 4.31
N PRO A 125 -7.87 -20.18 3.73
CA PRO A 125 -8.45 -19.72 2.48
C PRO A 125 -9.29 -18.44 2.64
N SER A 126 -9.58 -18.01 3.87
CA SER A 126 -10.40 -16.83 4.14
C SER A 126 -9.60 -15.51 4.17
N VAL A 127 -8.27 -15.59 4.18
CA VAL A 127 -7.40 -14.42 4.23
C VAL A 127 -7.24 -13.81 2.85
N LEU A 128 -7.32 -12.48 2.77
CA LEU A 128 -7.02 -11.73 1.56
C LEU A 128 -5.80 -10.85 1.79
N PHE A 129 -4.85 -10.93 0.85
CA PHE A 129 -3.72 -10.01 0.76
C PHE A 129 -4.20 -8.64 0.27
N CYS A 130 -4.99 -8.63 -0.80
CA CYS A 130 -5.56 -7.43 -1.39
C CYS A 130 -7.01 -7.60 -1.85
N GLY A 131 -7.75 -6.49 -1.86
CA GLY A 131 -9.12 -6.39 -2.36
C GLY A 131 -9.22 -5.31 -3.45
N PHE A 132 -10.33 -5.31 -4.20
CA PHE A 132 -10.52 -4.42 -5.34
C PHE A 132 -11.85 -3.67 -5.25
N ASP A 133 -11.80 -2.34 -5.28
CA ASP A 133 -13.04 -1.57 -5.36
C ASP A 133 -13.56 -1.42 -6.80
N ASN A 134 -14.77 -0.88 -6.93
CA ASN A 134 -15.40 -0.64 -8.23
C ASN A 134 -14.78 0.54 -9.00
N GLU A 135 -13.84 1.27 -8.40
CA GLU A 135 -13.16 2.42 -8.99
C GLU A 135 -11.80 2.06 -9.60
N GLY A 136 -11.40 0.79 -9.51
CA GLY A 136 -10.15 0.29 -10.07
C GLY A 136 -8.95 0.49 -9.14
N HIS A 137 -9.19 0.45 -7.83
CA HIS A 137 -8.15 0.47 -6.83
C HIS A 137 -7.90 -0.91 -6.22
N CYS A 138 -6.63 -1.22 -6.01
CA CYS A 138 -6.16 -2.30 -5.15
C CYS A 138 -5.99 -1.76 -3.72
N LEU A 139 -6.59 -2.45 -2.76
CA LEU A 139 -6.57 -2.11 -1.34
C LEU A 139 -5.74 -3.13 -0.57
N ILE A 140 -4.81 -2.68 0.26
CA ILE A 140 -4.05 -3.54 1.20
C ILE A 140 -4.00 -2.94 2.60
N ALA A 141 -3.73 -3.78 3.60
CA ALA A 141 -3.51 -3.29 4.95
C ALA A 141 -2.21 -2.45 5.05
N PRO A 142 -2.18 -1.34 5.81
CA PRO A 142 -0.97 -0.53 6.03
C PRO A 142 0.26 -1.34 6.48
N GLN A 143 0.06 -2.30 7.38
CA GLN A 143 1.13 -3.17 7.84
C GLN A 143 1.71 -4.02 6.69
N THR A 144 0.85 -4.50 5.78
CA THR A 144 1.30 -5.28 4.61
C THR A 144 2.22 -4.45 3.72
N GLN A 145 1.86 -3.20 3.43
CA GLN A 145 2.72 -2.27 2.68
C GLN A 145 4.09 -2.10 3.35
N ALA A 146 4.10 -1.83 4.65
CA ALA A 146 5.34 -1.67 5.42
C ALA A 146 6.20 -2.96 5.42
N SER A 147 5.57 -4.13 5.55
CA SER A 147 6.26 -5.42 5.52
C SER A 147 6.90 -5.70 4.16
N ILE A 148 6.23 -5.36 3.05
CA ILE A 148 6.79 -5.46 1.70
C ILE A 148 7.99 -4.51 1.55
N ALA A 149 7.85 -3.27 2.01
CA ALA A 149 8.92 -2.27 1.94
C ALA A 149 10.17 -2.75 2.71
N MET A 150 9.99 -3.28 3.92
CA MET A 150 11.10 -3.86 4.70
C MET A 150 11.74 -5.06 3.99
N LEU A 151 10.95 -5.97 3.44
CA LEU A 151 11.46 -7.12 2.70
C LEU A 151 12.38 -6.69 1.54
N TRP A 152 11.96 -5.67 0.78
CA TRP A 152 12.78 -5.10 -0.29
C TRP A 152 14.11 -4.54 0.23
N GLN A 153 14.08 -3.74 1.30
CA GLN A 153 15.29 -3.15 1.88
C GLN A 153 16.28 -4.24 2.33
N THR A 154 15.80 -5.25 3.06
CA THR A 154 16.65 -6.37 3.51
C THR A 154 17.26 -7.15 2.34
N MET A 155 16.53 -7.35 1.24
CA MET A 155 17.08 -7.98 0.03
C MET A 155 18.19 -7.14 -0.60
N MET A 156 18.00 -5.81 -0.65
CA MET A 156 18.99 -4.92 -1.22
C MET A 156 20.27 -4.83 -0.37
N GLU A 157 20.14 -4.78 0.95
CA GLU A 157 21.27 -4.82 1.88
C GLU A 157 22.10 -6.09 1.72
N ARG A 158 21.43 -7.26 1.62
CA ARG A 158 22.10 -8.55 1.38
C ARG A 158 22.84 -8.59 0.04
N GLN A 159 22.23 -8.06 -1.02
CA GLN A 159 22.85 -7.98 -2.35
C GLN A 159 24.09 -7.06 -2.33
N GLN A 160 24.02 -5.94 -1.64
CA GLN A 160 25.14 -5.01 -1.53
C GLN A 160 26.31 -5.63 -0.75
N ALA A 161 26.03 -6.27 0.39
CA ALA A 161 27.05 -6.97 1.18
C ALA A 161 27.72 -8.12 0.40
N ALA A 162 26.95 -8.87 -0.40
CA ALA A 162 27.51 -9.92 -1.26
C ALA A 162 28.46 -9.37 -2.32
N ARG A 163 28.09 -8.25 -2.96
CA ARG A 163 28.96 -7.56 -3.95
C ARG A 163 30.23 -7.02 -3.33
N GLU A 164 30.16 -6.47 -2.11
CA GLU A 164 31.33 -5.97 -1.38
C GLU A 164 32.28 -7.11 -0.99
N HIS A 165 31.74 -8.26 -0.57
CA HIS A 165 32.54 -9.47 -0.31
C HIS A 165 33.21 -10.02 -1.57
N GLU A 166 32.50 -10.09 -2.70
CA GLU A 166 33.09 -10.52 -3.98
C GLU A 166 34.18 -9.55 -4.48
N ALA A 167 33.95 -8.24 -4.34
CA ALA A 167 34.94 -7.23 -4.69
C ALA A 167 36.18 -7.30 -3.79
N GLY A 168 36.02 -7.49 -2.47
CA GLY A 168 37.12 -7.66 -1.53
C GLY A 168 37.92 -8.94 -1.74
N SER A 169 37.24 -10.05 -2.07
CA SER A 169 37.90 -11.32 -2.38
C SER A 169 38.69 -11.28 -3.69
N ARG A 170 38.29 -10.45 -4.66
CA ARG A 170 38.99 -10.28 -5.95
C ARG A 170 40.22 -9.37 -5.87
N VAL A 171 40.36 -8.60 -4.80
CA VAL A 171 41.48 -7.67 -4.56
C VAL A 171 42.61 -8.30 -3.72
N ALA A 172 42.41 -9.47 -3.11
CA ALA A 172 43.48 -10.21 -2.44
C ALA A 172 44.48 -10.75 -3.49
N PRO A 173 45.72 -10.22 -3.58
CA PRO A 173 46.74 -10.81 -4.43
C PRO A 173 47.31 -12.04 -3.73
N ALA A 174 47.61 -13.08 -4.51
CA ALA A 174 48.41 -14.21 -4.08
C ALA A 174 49.74 -13.71 -3.52
N ALA A 175 50.00 -14.05 -2.26
CA ALA A 175 51.31 -13.93 -1.61
C ALA A 175 51.90 -15.33 -1.44
#